data_AF-A0A382TI70-F1
#
_entry.id   AF-A0A382TI70-F1
#
_cell.length_a   1.000
_cell.length_b   1.000
_cell.length_c   1.000
_cell.angle_alpha   90.00
_cell.angle_beta   90.00
_cell.angle_gamma   90.00
#
_symmetry.space_group_name_H-M   'P 1'
#
loop_
_entity.id
_entity.type
_entity.pdbx_description
1 polymer ?
#
loop_
_entity_poly.entity_id
_entity_poly.type
_entity_poly.pdbx_seq_one_letter_code
_entity_poly.pdbx_strand_id
1 'polypeptide(L)'
;VKLYDYGIAPNPRRARIFLAEKGIDNVDIVQVDLGNREQLSDDFRAINPSCIVPALILDDGTLITESVAICRYFEELQSSPPLMGRDAKEKALVEMWQRRVELQGMLPAGDTFRNSGKRWTDRALAGPVNYVQIPQLIDRGRARVEHFLGVLNEQLGVSEFVATEIFTIADITA
;
A
#
# COMPACT_ATOMS: atom_id res chain seq x y z
N VAL A 1 -6.95 -14.80 11.98
CA VAL A 1 -7.23 -13.63 11.11
C VAL A 1 -7.15 -13.97 9.63
N LYS A 2 -7.91 -13.29 8.77
CA LYS A 2 -7.95 -13.51 7.32
C LYS A 2 -7.55 -12.25 6.55
N LEU A 3 -6.62 -12.35 5.61
CA LEU A 3 -6.19 -11.26 4.75
C LEU A 3 -6.68 -11.50 3.32
N TYR A 4 -7.59 -10.65 2.86
CA TYR A 4 -8.03 -10.62 1.47
C TYR A 4 -6.98 -9.89 0.62
N ASP A 5 -6.44 -10.59 -0.37
CA ASP A 5 -5.26 -10.24 -1.15
C ASP A 5 -5.53 -10.37 -2.66
N TYR A 6 -4.66 -9.78 -3.46
CA TYR A 6 -4.54 -10.11 -4.88
C TYR A 6 -3.07 -10.07 -5.26
N GLY A 7 -2.52 -11.22 -5.68
CA GLY A 7 -1.08 -11.44 -5.74
C GLY A 7 -0.25 -10.36 -6.46
N ILE A 8 -0.81 -9.73 -7.50
CA ILE A 8 -0.13 -8.68 -8.29
C ILE A 8 -0.48 -7.24 -7.88
N ALA A 9 -1.43 -7.03 -6.97
CA ALA A 9 -1.78 -5.68 -6.53
C ALA A 9 -0.71 -5.10 -5.60
N PRO A 10 -0.37 -3.80 -5.76
CA PRO A 10 0.76 -3.20 -5.04
C PRO A 10 0.50 -3.08 -3.53
N ASN A 11 -0.66 -2.60 -3.10
CA ASN A 11 -0.96 -2.42 -1.67
C ASN A 11 -1.03 -3.76 -0.90
N PRO A 12 -1.69 -4.82 -1.41
CA PRO A 12 -1.63 -6.13 -0.77
C PRO A 12 -0.21 -6.72 -0.73
N ARG A 13 0.57 -6.56 -1.81
CA ARG A 13 1.98 -6.98 -1.82
C ARG A 13 2.80 -6.33 -0.71
N ARG A 14 2.60 -5.04 -0.43
CA ARG A 14 3.27 -4.34 0.68
C ARG A 14 2.97 -4.98 2.03
N ALA A 15 1.70 -5.30 2.30
CA ALA A 15 1.30 -6.00 3.52
C ALA A 15 1.93 -7.40 3.61
N ARG A 16 2.00 -8.14 2.49
CA ARG A 16 2.65 -9.46 2.47
C ARG A 16 4.16 -9.40 2.72
N ILE A 17 4.86 -8.42 2.14
CA ILE A 17 6.29 -8.23 2.42
C ILE A 17 6.45 -7.91 3.91
N PHE A 18 5.64 -7.00 4.47
CA PHE A 18 5.72 -6.67 5.89
C PHE A 18 5.51 -7.89 6.79
N LEU A 19 4.50 -8.72 6.52
CA LEU A 19 4.26 -9.97 7.26
C LEU A 19 5.46 -10.93 7.16
N ALA A 20 6.04 -11.08 5.96
CA ALA A 20 7.20 -11.93 5.73
C ALA A 20 8.42 -11.45 6.52
N GLU A 21 8.70 -10.14 6.52
CA GLU A 21 9.80 -9.52 7.28
C GLU A 21 9.59 -9.64 8.79
N LYS A 22 8.33 -9.67 9.25
CA LYS A 22 7.98 -9.97 10.65
C LYS A 22 8.07 -11.46 11.00
N GLY A 23 8.22 -12.34 10.02
CA GLY A 23 8.13 -13.79 10.23
C GLY A 23 6.73 -14.26 10.64
N ILE A 24 5.69 -13.51 10.25
CA ILE A 24 4.29 -13.86 10.53
C ILE A 24 3.76 -14.71 9.37
N ASP A 25 3.49 -15.98 9.66
CA ASP A 25 3.01 -16.98 8.68
C ASP A 25 1.60 -17.53 8.99
N ASN A 26 1.02 -17.15 10.12
CA ASN A 26 -0.27 -17.64 10.61
C ASN A 26 -1.49 -16.78 10.15
N VAL A 27 -1.38 -16.14 8.99
CA VAL A 27 -2.45 -15.34 8.37
C VAL A 27 -3.05 -16.13 7.21
N ASP A 28 -4.36 -16.39 7.28
CA ASP A 28 -5.09 -17.04 6.17
C ASP A 28 -5.27 -16.04 5.01
N ILE A 29 -4.58 -16.29 3.89
CA ILE A 29 -4.60 -15.41 2.71
C ILE A 29 -5.69 -15.88 1.75
N VAL A 30 -6.68 -15.02 1.52
CA VAL A 30 -7.79 -15.26 0.59
C VAL A 30 -7.58 -14.42 -0.66
N GLN A 31 -7.43 -15.05 -1.83
CA GLN A 31 -7.29 -14.33 -3.10
C GLN A 31 -8.64 -13.81 -3.59
N VAL A 32 -8.67 -12.56 -4.02
CA VAL A 32 -9.81 -11.90 -4.67
C VAL A 32 -9.40 -11.57 -6.10
N ASP A 33 -10.10 -12.09 -7.11
CA ASP A 33 -9.75 -11.90 -8.51
C ASP A 33 -10.17 -10.52 -9.05
N LEU A 34 -9.23 -9.56 -8.99
CA LEU A 34 -9.43 -8.22 -9.53
C LEU A 34 -9.51 -8.18 -11.06
N GLY A 35 -9.03 -9.22 -11.74
CA GLY A 35 -9.16 -9.39 -13.20
C GLY A 35 -10.62 -9.62 -13.60
N ASN A 36 -11.31 -10.44 -12.83
CA ASN A 36 -12.73 -10.75 -12.98
C ASN A 36 -13.67 -9.81 -12.19
N ARG A 37 -13.10 -8.78 -11.55
CA ARG A 37 -13.84 -7.78 -10.75
C ARG A 37 -14.55 -8.37 -9.52
N GLU A 38 -14.02 -9.45 -8.95
CA GLU A 38 -14.60 -10.12 -7.78
C GLU A 38 -14.78 -9.17 -6.60
N GLN A 39 -13.88 -8.19 -6.43
CA GLN A 39 -13.99 -7.17 -5.40
C GLN A 39 -15.23 -6.27 -5.51
N LEU A 40 -15.94 -6.30 -6.64
CA LEU A 40 -17.19 -5.56 -6.85
C LEU A 40 -18.45 -6.43 -6.66
N SER A 41 -18.29 -7.74 -6.43
CA SER A 41 -19.40 -8.64 -6.16
C SER A 41 -20.11 -8.26 -4.86
N ASP A 42 -21.37 -8.66 -4.74
CA ASP A 42 -22.13 -8.46 -3.51
C ASP A 42 -21.48 -9.20 -2.32
N ASP A 43 -20.91 -10.39 -2.58
CA ASP A 43 -20.20 -11.20 -1.59
C ASP A 43 -18.99 -10.46 -1.01
N PHE A 44 -18.11 -9.90 -1.86
CA PHE A 44 -16.95 -9.16 -1.37
C PHE A 44 -17.35 -7.80 -0.78
N ARG A 45 -18.36 -7.14 -1.34
CA ARG A 45 -18.89 -5.88 -0.80
C ARG A 45 -19.45 -6.06 0.61
N ALA A 46 -20.04 -7.22 0.92
CA ALA A 46 -20.49 -7.55 2.26
C ALA A 46 -19.32 -7.66 3.26
N ILE A 47 -18.13 -8.03 2.78
CA ILE A 47 -16.89 -8.08 3.59
C ILE A 47 -16.26 -6.70 3.71
N ASN A 48 -15.98 -6.04 2.58
CA ASN A 48 -15.41 -4.70 2.51
C ASN A 48 -16.24 -3.81 1.56
N PRO A 49 -17.09 -2.93 2.11
CA PRO A 49 -17.91 -2.02 1.31
C PRO A 49 -17.12 -1.07 0.40
N SER A 50 -15.84 -0.85 0.71
CA SER A 50 -14.93 -0.04 -0.10
C SER A 50 -14.46 -0.77 -1.37
N CYS A 51 -14.76 -2.07 -1.53
CA CYS A 51 -14.45 -2.85 -2.74
C CYS A 51 -12.97 -2.78 -3.16
N ILE A 52 -12.07 -2.80 -2.18
CA ILE A 52 -10.62 -2.74 -2.37
C ILE A 52 -9.91 -3.81 -1.54
N VAL A 53 -8.71 -4.17 -1.98
CA VAL A 53 -7.75 -5.01 -1.25
C VAL A 53 -6.47 -4.19 -1.01
N PRO A 54 -5.75 -4.41 0.11
CA PRO A 54 -5.98 -5.48 1.09
C PRO A 54 -7.10 -5.15 2.07
N ALA A 55 -7.71 -6.19 2.65
CA ALA A 55 -8.64 -6.10 3.76
C ALA A 55 -8.35 -7.22 4.76
N LEU A 56 -8.14 -6.88 6.03
CA LEU A 56 -7.89 -7.84 7.11
C LEU A 56 -9.16 -7.98 7.95
N ILE A 57 -9.62 -9.21 8.15
CA ILE A 57 -10.69 -9.56 9.10
C ILE A 57 -10.06 -10.23 10.31
N LEU A 58 -10.27 -9.64 11.48
CA LEU A 58 -9.86 -10.21 12.76
C LEU A 58 -10.82 -11.32 13.19
N ASP A 59 -10.42 -12.10 14.19
CA ASP A 59 -11.20 -13.26 14.65
C ASP A 59 -12.54 -12.84 15.29
N ASP A 60 -12.64 -11.60 15.78
CA ASP A 60 -13.88 -11.01 16.29
C ASP A 60 -14.76 -10.35 15.20
N GLY A 61 -14.35 -10.45 13.93
CA GLY A 61 -15.05 -9.85 12.80
C GLY A 61 -14.68 -8.40 12.50
N THR A 62 -13.77 -7.77 13.26
CA THR A 62 -13.29 -6.41 12.97
C THR A 62 -12.61 -6.34 11.60
N LEU A 63 -13.03 -5.38 10.77
CA LEU A 63 -12.40 -5.09 9.48
C LEU A 63 -11.35 -3.98 9.63
N ILE A 64 -10.12 -4.28 9.20
CA ILE A 64 -9.05 -3.30 9.04
C ILE A 64 -8.70 -3.20 7.55
N THR A 65 -8.87 -2.00 6.98
CA THR A 65 -8.42 -1.66 5.62
C THR A 65 -7.20 -0.75 5.67
N GLU A 66 -6.65 -0.39 4.50
CA GLU A 66 -5.37 0.32 4.34
C GLU A 66 -4.15 -0.53 4.70
N SER A 67 -3.24 -0.73 3.73
CA SER A 67 -2.08 -1.59 3.92
C SER A 67 -1.19 -1.15 5.08
N VAL A 68 -1.02 0.17 5.29
CA VAL A 68 -0.21 0.69 6.40
C VAL A 68 -0.88 0.44 7.76
N ALA A 69 -2.20 0.56 7.86
CA ALA A 69 -2.93 0.28 9.09
C ALA A 69 -2.92 -1.22 9.43
N ILE A 70 -3.03 -2.08 8.41
CA ILE A 70 -2.83 -3.53 8.56
C ILE A 70 -1.41 -3.82 9.08
N CYS A 71 -0.38 -3.21 8.49
CA CYS A 71 0.99 -3.38 8.97
C CYS A 71 1.17 -2.87 10.42
N ARG A 72 0.54 -1.75 10.76
CA ARG A 72 0.54 -1.20 12.12
C ARG A 72 -0.06 -2.18 13.12
N TYR A 73 -1.19 -2.81 12.78
CA TYR A 73 -1.81 -3.82 13.64
C TYR A 73 -0.82 -4.94 13.99
N PHE A 74 -0.10 -5.48 13.00
CA PHE A 74 0.90 -6.52 13.23
C PHE A 74 2.18 -6.01 13.92
N GLU A 75 2.59 -4.76 13.68
CA GLU A 75 3.69 -4.12 14.42
C GLU A 75 3.41 -4.08 15.92
N GLU A 76 2.18 -3.70 16.31
CA GLU A 76 1.80 -3.59 17.72
C GLU A 76 1.66 -4.96 18.40
N LEU A 77 1.32 -6.02 17.65
CA LEU A 77 1.32 -7.40 18.16
C LEU A 77 2.74 -7.96 18.33
N GLN A 78 3.65 -7.59 17.44
CA GLN A 78 5.03 -8.08 17.43
C GLN A 78 6.01 -6.94 17.10
N SER A 79 6.64 -6.39 18.13
CA SER A 79 7.53 -5.22 18.01
C SER A 79 8.90 -5.52 17.38
N SER A 80 9.28 -6.78 17.20
CA SER A 80 10.56 -7.19 16.60
C SER A 80 10.36 -8.05 15.36
N PRO A 81 11.04 -7.77 14.23
CA PRO A 81 11.93 -6.62 13.99
C PRO A 81 11.15 -5.28 13.95
N PRO A 82 11.74 -4.14 14.38
CA PRO A 82 11.02 -2.86 14.54
C PRO A 82 10.83 -2.11 13.21
N LEU A 83 10.03 -2.68 12.31
CA LEU A 83 9.81 -2.16 10.95
C LEU A 83 9.12 -0.78 10.91
N MET A 84 8.57 -0.31 12.04
CA MET A 84 7.97 1.01 12.15
C MET A 84 8.70 1.94 13.14
N GLY A 85 9.95 1.63 13.50
CA GLY A 85 10.82 2.45 14.34
C GLY A 85 10.84 2.04 15.82
N ARG A 86 12.00 2.20 16.47
CA ARG A 86 12.26 1.72 17.84
C ARG A 86 11.77 2.69 18.91
N ASP A 87 11.96 3.98 18.69
CA ASP A 87 11.61 5.05 19.63
C ASP A 87 10.75 6.14 18.97
N ALA A 88 10.39 7.18 19.75
CA ALA A 88 9.54 8.26 19.25
C ALA A 88 10.16 9.00 18.03
N LYS A 89 11.48 9.18 18.01
CA LYS A 89 12.18 9.87 16.93
C LYS A 89 12.17 9.01 15.66
N GLU A 90 12.52 7.75 15.77
CA GLU A 90 12.53 6.84 14.63
C GLU A 90 11.13 6.60 14.07
N LYS A 91 10.14 6.39 14.95
CA LYS A 91 8.74 6.26 14.52
C LYS A 91 8.31 7.47 13.68
N ALA A 92 8.71 8.67 14.09
CA ALA A 92 8.42 9.89 13.33
C ALA A 92 9.19 9.96 12.00
N LEU A 93 10.45 9.54 11.95
CA LEU A 93 11.25 9.50 10.71
C LEU A 93 10.72 8.48 9.71
N VAL A 94 10.36 7.29 10.19
CA VAL A 94 9.74 6.22 9.38
C VAL A 94 8.39 6.68 8.84
N GLU A 95 7.52 7.23 9.70
CA GLU A 95 6.23 7.78 9.27
C GLU A 95 6.41 8.91 8.23
N MET A 96 7.36 9.82 8.45
CA MET A 96 7.65 10.90 7.50
C MET A 96 8.02 10.36 6.13
N TRP A 97 8.95 9.41 6.05
CA TRP A 97 9.38 8.82 4.78
C TRP A 97 8.32 7.93 4.16
N GLN A 98 7.61 7.13 4.95
CA GLN A 98 6.45 6.36 4.51
C GLN A 98 5.43 7.25 3.80
N ARG A 99 5.07 8.39 4.41
CA ARG A 99 4.14 9.36 3.81
C ARG A 99 4.71 10.04 2.58
N ARG A 100 6.01 10.34 2.54
CA ARG A 100 6.65 10.91 1.34
C ARG A 100 6.57 9.95 0.17
N VAL A 101 6.94 8.68 0.39
CA VAL A 101 6.86 7.64 -0.64
C VAL A 101 5.42 7.44 -1.12
N GLU A 102 4.44 7.36 -0.21
CA GLU A 102 3.04 7.18 -0.62
C GLU A 102 2.48 8.39 -1.37
N LEU A 103 2.69 9.60 -0.86
CA LEU A 103 2.04 10.80 -1.40
C LEU A 103 2.77 11.39 -2.61
N GLN A 104 4.10 11.22 -2.69
CA GLN A 104 4.93 11.82 -3.72
C GLN A 104 5.44 10.80 -4.75
N GLY A 105 5.49 9.51 -4.41
CA GLY A 105 5.84 8.43 -5.34
C GLY A 105 4.60 7.63 -5.79
N MET A 106 4.01 6.86 -4.89
CA MET A 106 2.95 5.91 -5.23
C MET A 106 1.67 6.58 -5.75
N LEU A 107 1.21 7.67 -5.12
CA LEU A 107 0.00 8.37 -5.53
C LEU A 107 0.11 8.92 -6.97
N PRO A 108 1.14 9.71 -7.35
CA PRO A 108 1.28 10.14 -8.75
C PRO A 108 1.59 9.01 -9.73
N ALA A 109 2.25 7.93 -9.31
CA ALA A 109 2.37 6.71 -10.12
C ALA A 109 0.99 6.07 -10.37
N GLY A 110 0.14 6.04 -9.33
CA GLY A 110 -1.25 5.60 -9.40
C GLY A 110 -2.10 6.47 -10.32
N ASP A 111 -1.98 7.80 -10.23
CA ASP A 111 -2.60 8.75 -11.16
C ASP A 111 -2.19 8.42 -12.60
N THR A 112 -0.90 8.26 -12.86
CA THR A 112 -0.38 7.93 -14.18
C THR A 112 -0.97 6.61 -14.68
N PHE A 113 -0.93 5.56 -13.86
CA PHE A 113 -1.38 4.23 -14.23
C PHE A 113 -2.89 4.17 -14.49
N ARG A 114 -3.70 4.73 -13.59
CA ARG A 114 -5.17 4.63 -13.66
C ARG A 114 -5.78 5.58 -14.68
N ASN A 115 -5.14 6.70 -14.97
CA ASN A 115 -5.58 7.59 -16.04
C ASN A 115 -5.08 7.17 -17.43
N SER A 116 -4.24 6.12 -17.52
CA SER A 116 -3.69 5.61 -18.78
C SER A 116 -4.43 4.39 -19.31
N GLY A 117 -4.63 4.32 -20.63
CA GLY A 117 -5.05 3.10 -21.32
C GLY A 117 -6.54 2.74 -21.17
N LYS A 118 -7.05 1.98 -22.15
CA LYS A 118 -8.48 1.64 -22.30
C LYS A 118 -9.03 0.73 -21.19
N ARG A 119 -8.17 0.00 -20.46
CA ARG A 119 -8.59 -0.89 -19.38
C ARG A 119 -9.24 -0.13 -18.21
N TRP A 120 -8.90 1.15 -18.04
CA TRP A 120 -9.34 1.99 -16.93
C TRP A 120 -10.36 3.06 -17.33
N THR A 121 -10.98 2.95 -18.51
CA THR A 121 -12.09 3.83 -18.91
C THR A 121 -13.17 3.81 -17.84
N ASP A 122 -13.55 5.01 -17.37
CA ASP A 122 -14.50 5.25 -16.26
C ASP A 122 -14.14 4.57 -14.92
N ARG A 123 -12.88 4.17 -14.76
CA ARG A 123 -12.35 3.44 -13.60
C ARG A 123 -11.00 4.03 -13.15
N ALA A 124 -10.91 5.36 -13.17
CA ALA A 124 -9.69 6.11 -12.86
C ALA A 124 -9.26 6.02 -11.38
N LEU A 125 -10.14 5.55 -10.49
CA LEU A 125 -9.81 5.29 -9.08
C LEU A 125 -10.26 3.87 -8.68
N ALA A 126 -9.65 3.35 -7.63
CA ALA A 126 -10.07 2.09 -7.02
C ALA A 126 -11.37 2.28 -6.21
N GLY A 127 -12.10 1.18 -6.00
CA GLY A 127 -13.34 1.17 -5.22
C GLY A 127 -14.62 1.07 -6.07
N PRO A 128 -15.78 1.32 -5.44
CA PRO A 128 -17.08 1.04 -6.04
C PRO A 128 -17.58 2.16 -6.95
N VAL A 129 -17.03 3.38 -6.81
CA VAL A 129 -17.45 4.56 -7.57
C VAL A 129 -16.59 4.71 -8.82
N ASN A 130 -17.25 4.92 -9.95
CA ASN A 130 -16.61 5.12 -11.24
C ASN A 130 -16.25 6.59 -11.44
N TYR A 131 -15.03 6.84 -11.91
CA TYR A 131 -14.52 8.18 -12.21
C TYR A 131 -13.92 8.16 -13.60
N VAL A 132 -14.26 9.18 -14.40
CA VAL A 132 -13.67 9.40 -15.72
C VAL A 132 -12.17 9.66 -15.58
N GLN A 133 -11.40 9.23 -16.58
CA GLN A 133 -9.97 9.52 -16.64
C GLN A 133 -9.75 10.99 -16.98
N ILE A 134 -8.71 11.58 -16.40
CA ILE A 134 -8.25 12.94 -16.70
C ILE A 134 -6.85 12.82 -17.33
N PRO A 135 -6.72 12.95 -18.67
CA PRO A 135 -5.46 12.72 -19.36
C PRO A 135 -4.29 13.58 -18.85
N GLN A 136 -4.56 14.82 -18.42
CA GLN A 136 -3.56 15.73 -17.88
C GLN A 136 -2.92 15.23 -16.57
N LEU A 137 -3.58 14.29 -15.85
CA LEU A 137 -3.00 13.66 -14.67
C LEU A 137 -1.88 12.68 -15.02
N ILE A 138 -1.81 12.19 -16.26
CA ILE A 138 -0.72 11.32 -16.72
C ILE A 138 0.59 12.11 -16.74
N ASP A 139 0.59 13.27 -17.39
CA ASP A 139 1.80 14.09 -17.52
C ASP A 139 2.23 14.66 -16.17
N ARG A 140 1.27 15.15 -15.37
CA ARG A 140 1.56 15.61 -14.00
C ARG A 140 2.08 14.47 -13.12
N GLY A 141 1.49 13.28 -13.23
CA GLY A 141 1.89 12.10 -12.47
C GLY A 141 3.34 11.70 -12.80
N ARG A 142 3.69 11.64 -14.08
CA ARG A 142 5.06 11.36 -14.54
C ARG A 142 6.07 12.36 -14.00
N ALA A 143 5.80 13.67 -14.14
CA ALA A 143 6.69 14.71 -13.65
C ALA A 143 6.90 14.64 -12.13
N ARG A 144 5.84 14.34 -11.36
CA ARG A 144 5.92 14.16 -9.92
C ARG A 144 6.73 12.94 -9.52
N VAL A 145 6.54 11.81 -10.21
CA VAL A 145 7.32 10.58 -9.98
C VAL A 145 8.80 10.81 -10.29
N GLU A 146 9.13 11.43 -11.42
CA GLU A 146 10.51 11.75 -11.79
C GLU A 146 11.19 12.63 -10.73
N HIS A 147 10.50 13.69 -10.29
CA HIS A 147 11.00 14.53 -9.20
C HIS A 147 11.22 13.74 -7.90
N PHE A 148 10.27 12.90 -7.51
CA PHE A 148 10.37 12.12 -6.28
C PHE A 148 11.48 11.07 -6.34
N LEU A 149 11.72 10.45 -7.50
CA LEU A 149 12.85 9.54 -7.70
C LEU A 149 14.20 10.26 -7.52
N GLY A 150 14.29 11.53 -7.91
CA GLY A 150 15.45 12.38 -7.60
C GLY A 150 15.66 12.56 -6.09
N VAL A 151 14.58 12.89 -5.35
CA VAL A 151 14.62 13.01 -3.87
C VAL A 151 15.02 11.69 -3.21
N LEU A 152 14.47 10.57 -3.69
CA LEU A 152 14.80 9.25 -3.16
C LEU A 152 16.26 8.87 -3.44
N ASN A 153 16.77 9.20 -4.63
CA ASN A 153 18.17 8.99 -5.00
C ASN A 153 19.13 9.81 -4.13
N GLU A 154 18.82 11.07 -3.84
CA GLU A 154 19.60 11.90 -2.91
C GLU A 154 19.61 11.29 -1.50
N GLN A 155 18.46 10.84 -1.00
CA GLN A 155 18.34 10.21 0.31
C GLN A 155 19.15 8.90 0.40
N LEU A 156 19.03 8.02 -0.59
CA LEU A 156 19.76 6.76 -0.65
C LEU A 156 21.26 6.95 -0.98
N GLY A 157 21.66 8.14 -1.43
CA GLY A 157 23.07 8.51 -1.57
C GLY A 157 23.78 8.74 -0.23
N VAL A 158 23.04 8.97 0.85
CA VAL A 158 23.58 9.26 2.20
C VAL A 158 23.10 8.30 3.29
N SER A 159 22.19 7.38 2.96
CA SER A 159 21.60 6.41 3.89
C SER A 159 21.40 5.08 3.17
N GLU A 160 21.68 3.96 3.85
CA GLU A 160 21.48 2.61 3.28
C GLU A 160 19.99 2.28 3.08
N PHE A 161 19.15 2.71 4.02
CA PHE A 161 17.70 2.56 3.96
C PHE A 161 17.01 3.92 3.88
N VAL A 162 15.75 3.91 3.44
CA VAL A 162 14.98 5.12 3.12
C VAL A 162 14.82 6.02 4.34
N ALA A 163 14.49 5.45 5.49
CA ALA A 163 14.08 6.24 6.67
C ALA A 163 15.09 6.27 7.81
N THR A 164 15.80 5.17 8.04
CA THR A 164 16.69 4.99 9.20
C THR A 164 17.93 4.18 8.79
N GLU A 165 18.73 3.74 9.76
CA GLU A 165 19.88 2.83 9.55
C GLU A 165 19.49 1.35 9.42
N ILE A 166 18.20 1.01 9.58
CA ILE A 166 17.66 -0.33 9.39
C ILE A 166 16.51 -0.32 8.38
N PHE A 167 16.20 -1.50 7.85
CA PHE A 167 15.05 -1.73 6.98
C PHE A 167 13.71 -1.49 7.71
N THR A 168 12.79 -0.79 7.05
CA THR A 168 11.49 -0.37 7.61
C THR A 168 10.37 -0.47 6.57
N ILE A 169 9.13 -0.17 6.97
CA ILE A 169 7.99 -0.09 6.05
C ILE A 169 8.18 0.94 4.91
N ALA A 170 8.98 1.98 5.14
CA ALA A 170 9.28 2.97 4.11
C ALA A 170 10.03 2.32 2.94
N ASP A 171 10.94 1.38 3.22
CA ASP A 171 11.70 0.61 2.23
C ASP A 171 10.81 -0.39 1.48
N ILE A 172 9.81 -0.97 2.14
CA ILE A 172 8.80 -1.83 1.49
C ILE A 172 7.96 -1.03 0.47
N THR A 173 7.75 0.25 0.74
CA THR A 173 6.89 1.13 -0.06
C THR A 173 7.63 1.78 -1.23
N ALA A 174 8.94 2.06 -1.07
CA ALA A 174 9.77 2.80 -2.02
C ALA A 174 10.10 1.99 -3.28
#